data_AF-A0A844P3Y1-F1
#
_entry.id   AF-A0A844P3Y1-F1
#
_cell.length_a   1.000
_cell.length_b   1.000
_cell.length_c   1.000
_cell.angle_alpha   90.00
_cell.angle_beta   90.00
_cell.angle_gamma   90.00
#
_symmetry.space_group_name_H-M   'P 1'
#
loop_
_entity.id
_entity.type
_entity.pdbx_description
1 polymer ?
#
loop_
_entity_poly.entity_id
_entity_poly.type
_entity_poly.pdbx_seq_one_letter_code
_entity_poly.pdbx_strand_id
1 'polypeptide(L)'
;MKLNKQEQKAIDDMRSILDAITHPENKGYVCMSSGDLTNIERVLGVDLWCSTFSKKQVKKTVRGKERSVMKICFQVNGQHSAEKHCFFPFQVKEKVAVKA
;
A
#
# COMPACT_ATOMS: atom_id res chain seq x y z
N MET A 1 -6.34 12.75 -23.88
CA MET A 1 -7.05 13.62 -22.91
C MET A 1 -6.01 14.29 -22.02
N LYS A 2 -6.20 15.56 -21.62
CA LYS A 2 -5.28 16.25 -20.71
C LYS A 2 -5.72 16.02 -19.27
N LEU A 3 -4.88 15.38 -18.47
CA LEU A 3 -5.16 15.10 -17.06
C LEU A 3 -5.03 16.39 -16.24
N ASN A 4 -5.91 16.55 -15.25
CA ASN A 4 -5.77 17.59 -14.25
C ASN A 4 -4.71 17.21 -13.20
N LYS A 5 -4.34 18.15 -12.32
CA LYS A 5 -3.27 17.91 -11.32
C LYS A 5 -3.58 16.76 -10.36
N GLN A 6 -4.85 16.60 -9.95
CA GLN A 6 -5.27 15.55 -9.02
C GLN A 6 -5.25 14.17 -9.70
N GLU A 7 -5.71 14.11 -10.95
CA GLU A 7 -5.70 12.90 -11.77
C GLU A 7 -4.26 12.43 -12.04
N GLN A 8 -3.39 13.36 -12.48
CA GLN A 8 -1.99 13.07 -12.73
C GLN A 8 -1.30 12.55 -11.46
N LYS A 9 -1.53 13.22 -10.32
CA LYS A 9 -0.97 12.80 -9.04
C LYS A 9 -1.44 11.40 -8.63
N ALA A 10 -2.73 11.09 -8.73
CA ALA A 10 -3.25 9.76 -8.40
C ALA A 10 -2.60 8.65 -9.25
N ILE A 11 -2.35 8.92 -10.54
CA ILE A 11 -1.67 7.98 -11.44
C ILE A 11 -0.21 7.79 -11.02
N ASP A 12 0.51 8.87 -10.73
CA ASP A 12 1.93 8.78 -10.34
C ASP A 12 2.13 8.14 -8.97
N ASP A 13 1.20 8.38 -8.05
CA ASP A 13 1.14 7.73 -6.75
C ASP A 13 0.91 6.21 -6.92
N MET A 14 -0.06 5.79 -7.75
CA MET A 14 -0.27 4.36 -8.02
C MET A 14 0.89 3.71 -8.76
N ARG A 15 1.54 4.42 -9.69
CA ARG A 15 2.77 3.93 -10.33
C ARG A 15 3.86 3.68 -9.31
N SER A 16 4.04 4.59 -8.34
CA SER A 16 5.03 4.42 -7.28
C SER A 16 4.76 3.16 -6.44
N ILE A 17 3.49 2.85 -6.16
CA ILE A 17 3.09 1.60 -5.49
C ILE A 17 3.46 0.39 -6.35
N LEU A 18 3.11 0.40 -7.64
CA LEU A 18 3.41 -0.71 -8.55
C LEU A 18 4.91 -0.93 -8.71
N ASP A 19 5.68 0.15 -8.89
CA ASP A 19 7.13 0.10 -9.03
C ASP A 19 7.79 -0.49 -7.78
N ALA A 20 7.33 -0.12 -6.58
CA ALA A 20 7.84 -0.68 -5.34
C ALA A 20 7.51 -2.17 -5.16
N ILE A 21 6.42 -2.65 -5.79
CA ILE A 21 6.05 -4.07 -5.79
C ILE A 21 6.91 -4.86 -6.78
N THR A 22 7.12 -4.32 -7.99
CA THR A 22 7.80 -5.05 -9.07
C THR A 22 9.32 -4.91 -9.05
N HIS A 23 9.84 -3.89 -8.36
CA HIS A 23 11.29 -3.61 -8.21
C HIS A 23 11.67 -3.40 -6.73
N PRO A 24 11.42 -4.39 -5.85
CA PRO A 24 11.54 -4.23 -4.41
C PRO A 24 12.98 -3.97 -3.93
N GLU A 25 14.00 -4.29 -4.74
CA GLU A 25 15.41 -4.01 -4.51
C GLU A 25 15.74 -2.51 -4.46
N ASN A 26 14.90 -1.66 -5.05
CA ASN A 26 15.15 -0.22 -5.16
C ASN A 26 14.34 0.63 -4.17
N LYS A 27 13.11 0.21 -3.85
CA LYS A 27 12.12 1.04 -3.11
C LYS A 27 11.16 0.22 -2.25
N GLY A 28 11.64 -0.77 -1.49
CA GLY A 28 10.81 -1.73 -0.73
C GLY A 28 9.71 -1.19 0.22
N TYR A 29 9.48 0.13 0.28
CA TYR A 29 8.28 0.75 0.83
C TYR A 29 7.88 2.04 0.09
N VAL A 30 6.59 2.37 0.15
CA VAL A 30 6.04 3.68 -0.29
C VAL A 30 5.35 4.34 0.88
N CYS A 31 5.66 5.61 1.13
CA CYS A 31 4.96 6.43 2.11
C CYS A 31 3.94 7.33 1.42
N MET A 32 2.71 7.32 1.94
CA MET A 32 1.61 8.13 1.42
C MET A 32 0.88 8.82 2.57
N SER A 33 0.37 10.03 2.33
CA SER A 33 -0.55 10.69 3.26
C SER A 33 -1.98 10.16 3.10
N SER A 34 -2.82 10.38 4.10
CA SER A 34 -4.26 10.06 3.97
C SER A 34 -4.91 10.75 2.76
N GLY A 35 -4.48 11.97 2.42
CA GLY A 35 -5.02 12.71 1.28
C GLY A 35 -4.68 12.05 -0.06
N ASP A 36 -3.50 11.43 -0.16
CA ASP A 36 -3.09 10.72 -1.37
C ASP A 36 -3.96 9.48 -1.60
N LEU A 37 -4.30 8.76 -0.53
CA LEU A 37 -5.18 7.58 -0.60
C LEU A 37 -6.59 7.94 -1.01
N THR A 38 -7.16 8.98 -0.38
CA THR A 38 -8.48 9.48 -0.74
C THR A 38 -8.49 9.95 -2.20
N ASN A 39 -7.40 10.52 -2.69
CA ASN A 39 -7.28 10.94 -4.08
C ASN A 39 -7.22 9.74 -5.05
N ILE A 40 -6.45 8.69 -4.73
CA ILE A 40 -6.42 7.43 -5.51
C ILE A 40 -7.81 6.80 -5.56
N GLU A 41 -8.47 6.67 -4.42
CA GLU A 41 -9.81 6.08 -4.34
C GLU A 41 -10.80 6.88 -5.18
N ARG A 42 -10.79 8.22 -5.05
CA ARG A 42 -11.69 9.10 -5.79
C ARG A 42 -11.44 9.07 -7.31
N VAL A 43 -10.19 9.07 -7.75
CA VAL A 43 -9.83 9.17 -9.19
C VAL A 43 -9.85 7.81 -9.88
N LEU A 44 -9.29 6.78 -9.23
CA LEU A 44 -9.05 5.47 -9.84
C LEU A 44 -10.01 4.39 -9.33
N GLY A 45 -10.83 4.68 -8.31
CA GLY A 45 -11.78 3.72 -7.74
C GLY A 45 -11.11 2.62 -6.90
N VAL A 46 -9.84 2.81 -6.49
CA VAL A 46 -9.09 1.81 -5.73
C VAL A 46 -9.00 2.22 -4.27
N ASP A 47 -9.77 1.55 -3.42
CA ASP A 47 -9.63 1.66 -1.97
C ASP A 47 -8.48 0.77 -1.49
N LEU A 48 -7.32 1.39 -1.23
CA LEU A 48 -6.14 0.70 -0.72
C LEU A 48 -6.30 0.21 0.73
N TRP A 49 -7.18 0.80 1.54
CA TRP A 49 -7.45 0.33 2.90
C TRP A 49 -8.20 -0.99 2.92
N CYS A 50 -9.19 -1.14 2.04
CA CYS A 50 -9.94 -2.39 1.89
C CYS A 50 -9.17 -3.44 1.07
N SER A 51 -8.32 -3.01 0.15
CA SER A 51 -7.55 -3.91 -0.73
C SER A 51 -6.29 -4.49 -0.09
N THR A 52 -5.94 -4.10 1.14
CA THR A 52 -4.71 -4.53 1.82
C THR A 52 -4.95 -5.00 3.25
N PHE A 53 -4.03 -5.81 3.78
CA PHE A 53 -4.02 -6.26 5.17
C PHE A 53 -3.04 -5.46 6.00
N SER A 54 -3.44 -5.10 7.22
CA SER A 54 -2.54 -4.49 8.19
C SER A 54 -1.57 -5.51 8.79
N LYS A 55 -0.46 -5.03 9.39
CA LYS A 55 0.47 -5.87 10.18
C LYS A 55 -0.22 -6.73 11.24
N LYS A 56 -1.31 -6.27 11.85
CA LYS A 56 -2.06 -7.03 12.87
C LYS A 56 -2.87 -8.20 12.28
N GLN A 57 -3.21 -8.13 10.98
CA GLN A 57 -4.00 -9.15 10.29
C GLN A 57 -3.12 -10.22 9.60
N VAL A 58 -1.81 -10.02 9.55
CA VAL A 58 -0.86 -10.87 8.83
C VAL A 58 0.05 -11.61 9.80
N LYS A 59 0.05 -12.95 9.75
CA LYS A 59 0.97 -13.79 10.52
C LYS A 59 2.26 -14.07 9.74
N LYS A 60 2.16 -14.25 8.43
CA LYS A 60 3.31 -14.44 7.55
C LYS A 60 3.07 -13.82 6.18
N THR A 61 4.02 -13.03 5.71
CA THR A 61 3.94 -12.32 4.42
C THR A 61 4.32 -13.26 3.27
N VAL A 62 5.58 -13.68 3.12
CA VAL A 62 6.02 -14.34 1.86
C VAL A 62 5.87 -15.88 1.84
N ARG A 63 5.58 -16.42 0.65
CA ARG A 63 5.65 -17.86 0.32
C ARG A 63 7.04 -18.22 -0.22
N GLY A 64 7.65 -19.31 0.25
CA GLY A 64 8.90 -19.84 -0.33
C GLY A 64 10.19 -19.11 0.10
N LYS A 65 11.18 -19.05 -0.81
CA LYS A 65 12.51 -18.41 -0.60
C LYS A 65 12.56 -16.92 -0.97
N GLU A 66 11.46 -16.34 -1.46
CA GLU A 66 11.37 -14.91 -1.73
C GLU A 66 11.55 -14.11 -0.43
N ARG A 67 12.41 -13.09 -0.48
CA ARG A 67 12.79 -12.29 0.71
C ARG A 67 12.15 -10.91 0.74
N SER A 68 11.69 -10.42 -0.40
CA SER A 68 11.34 -9.00 -0.56
C SER A 68 9.83 -8.80 -0.40
N VAL A 69 9.43 -8.10 0.68
CA VAL A 69 8.05 -7.67 0.91
C VAL A 69 7.97 -6.17 0.67
N MET A 70 7.13 -5.74 -0.25
CA MET A 70 6.77 -4.32 -0.36
C MET A 70 5.73 -3.98 0.71
N LYS A 71 5.92 -2.85 1.39
CA LYS A 71 4.98 -2.31 2.38
C LYS A 71 4.48 -0.95 1.91
N ILE A 72 3.17 -0.72 2.01
CA ILE A 72 2.64 0.65 1.94
C ILE A 72 2.55 1.18 3.37
N CYS A 73 3.17 2.33 3.61
CA CYS A 73 3.11 3.06 4.86
C CYS A 73 2.22 4.28 4.69
N PHE A 74 1.24 4.45 5.58
CA PHE A 74 0.35 5.60 5.56
C PHE A 74 0.64 6.52 6.73
N GLN A 75 0.81 7.82 6.45
CA GLN A 75 0.98 8.85 7.47
C GLN A 75 -0.36 9.52 7.78
N VAL A 76 -0.72 9.53 9.06
CA VAL A 76 -1.87 10.26 9.58
C VAL A 76 -1.36 11.58 10.18
N ASN A 77 -1.92 12.71 9.75
CA ASN A 77 -1.58 14.06 10.23
C ASN A 77 -0.07 14.44 10.11
N GLY A 78 0.65 13.88 9.14
CA GLY A 78 2.04 14.26 8.87
C GLY A 78 3.07 13.89 9.94
N GLN A 79 2.68 13.12 10.97
CA GLN A 79 3.60 12.63 12.01
C GLN A 79 3.79 11.10 11.92
N HIS A 80 5.05 10.68 12.08
CA HIS A 80 5.57 9.31 11.96
C HIS A 80 4.99 8.26 12.93
N SER A 81 4.11 8.63 13.86
CA SER A 81 3.68 7.72 14.94
C SER A 81 2.44 6.87 14.61
N ALA A 82 1.75 7.12 13.49
CA ALA A 82 0.55 6.38 13.08
C ALA A 82 0.71 5.60 11.77
N GLU A 83 1.90 5.05 11.52
CA GLU A 83 2.17 4.23 10.34
C GLU A 83 1.34 2.93 10.37
N LYS A 84 0.32 2.83 9.50
CA LYS A 84 -0.34 1.56 9.23
C LYS A 84 0.37 0.91 8.04
N HIS A 85 1.17 -0.12 8.33
CA HIS A 85 1.78 -0.95 7.30
C HIS A 85 0.73 -1.85 6.66
N CYS A 86 0.67 -1.81 5.34
CA CYS A 86 -0.26 -2.57 4.54
C CYS A 86 0.42 -3.50 3.53
N PHE A 87 -0.19 -4.69 3.37
CA PHE A 87 0.27 -5.77 2.51
C PHE A 87 -0.87 -6.19 1.58
N PHE A 88 -0.63 -6.28 0.28
CA PHE A 88 -1.59 -6.85 -0.64
C PHE A 88 -1.82 -8.35 -0.37
N PRO A 89 -3.02 -8.88 -0.68
CA PRO A 89 -3.35 -10.28 -0.41
C PRO A 89 -2.37 -11.30 -0.99
N PHE A 90 -1.87 -11.07 -2.21
CA PHE A 90 -0.91 -11.98 -2.84
C PHE A 90 0.45 -12.01 -2.12
N GLN A 91 0.76 -10.99 -1.32
CA GLN A 91 1.96 -10.89 -0.49
C GLN A 91 1.79 -11.52 0.90
N VAL A 92 0.67 -12.20 1.17
CA VAL A 92 0.35 -12.79 2.48
C VAL A 92 0.15 -14.30 2.37
N LYS A 93 1.01 -15.06 3.06
CA LYS A 93 0.92 -16.52 3.17
C LYS A 93 -0.10 -16.96 4.21
N GLU A 94 -0.13 -16.30 5.36
CA GLU A 94 -0.99 -16.69 6.49
C GLU A 94 -1.55 -15.44 7.17
N LYS A 95 -2.87 -15.46 7.40
CA LYS A 95 -3.59 -14.40 8.12
C LYS A 95 -3.80 -14.81 9.57
N VAL A 96 -3.87 -13.83 10.45
CA VAL A 96 -4.34 -14.07 11.82
C VAL A 96 -5.83 -14.36 11.74
N ALA A 97 -6.28 -15.46 12.36
CA ALA A 97 -7.70 -15.74 12.49
C ALA A 97 -8.33 -14.62 13.33
N VAL A 98 -9.17 -13.81 12.70
CA VAL A 98 -9.97 -12.82 13.42
C VAL A 98 -11.08 -13.59 14.09
N LYS A 99 -11.04 -13.73 15.42
CA LYS A 99 -12.23 -14.19 16.16
C LYS A 99 -13.33 -13.17 15.90
N ALA A 100 -14.43 -13.64 15.32
CA ALA A 100 -15.66 -12.88 15.14
C ALA A 100 -16.28 -12.54 16.50
#